data_AF-A0A8T9BQN0-F1
#
_entry.id   AF-A0A8T9BQN0-F1
#
_cell.length_a   1.000
_cell.length_b   1.000
_cell.length_c   1.000
_cell.angle_alpha   90.00
_cell.angle_beta   90.00
_cell.angle_gamma   90.00
#
_symmetry.space_group_name_H-M   'P 1'
#
loop_
_entity.id
_entity.type
_entity.pdbx_description
1 polymer ?
#
loop_
_entity_poly.entity_id
_entity_poly.type
_entity_poly.pdbx_seq_one_letter_code
_entity_poly.pdbx_strand_id
1 'polypeptide(L)'
;MSNPAWQADELFVGLPLSSFRIAGSSNPKSKRTVGVSLKLYFSLTQTKTYIQSCLPLSTHALSQPLPVDLFIIPDLLSLPSAQSLLSNTPIALGAPDCFWEDEGAFTGAVSPRNLKELGVSIVELGHAERRRLFHETDETVALKAKAVVRNDMTPLVCIGEKHRGSVEEAIAEVKPQVESILAVVGDSEVIFAYEPVWAIGQPEPADSGYVVGV
;
A
#
# COMPACT_ATOMS: atom_id res chain seq x y z
N MET A 1 6.51 -32.14 -9.69
CA MET A 1 6.32 -30.77 -10.18
C MET A 1 6.50 -29.86 -8.98
N SER A 2 7.65 -29.20 -8.91
CA SER A 2 8.13 -28.43 -7.76
C SER A 2 7.24 -27.20 -7.53
N ASN A 3 6.83 -27.02 -6.28
CA ASN A 3 6.15 -25.83 -5.77
C ASN A 3 7.10 -24.63 -5.91
N PRO A 4 6.85 -23.66 -6.81
CA PRO A 4 7.61 -22.42 -6.75
C PRO A 4 7.18 -21.76 -5.44
N ALA A 5 8.14 -21.46 -4.58
CA ALA A 5 7.90 -20.66 -3.39
C ALA A 5 7.18 -19.38 -3.81
N TRP A 6 5.89 -19.28 -3.50
CA TRP A 6 5.11 -18.05 -3.64
C TRP A 6 5.62 -17.09 -2.55
N GLN A 7 6.77 -16.47 -2.77
CA GLN A 7 7.15 -15.30 -2.02
C GLN A 7 6.19 -14.20 -2.45
N ALA A 8 5.20 -13.92 -1.61
CA ALA A 8 4.63 -12.59 -1.57
C ALA A 8 5.79 -11.68 -1.16
N ASP A 9 6.38 -11.00 -2.14
CA ASP A 9 7.64 -10.25 -1.95
C ASP A 9 7.48 -9.04 -1.01
N GLU A 10 6.24 -8.61 -0.74
CA GLU A 10 5.95 -7.47 0.13
C GLU A 10 4.85 -7.79 1.14
N LEU A 11 5.29 -7.95 2.39
CA LEU A 11 4.45 -7.82 3.57
C LEU A 11 4.57 -6.38 4.06
N PHE A 12 3.53 -5.57 3.85
CA PHE A 12 3.46 -4.26 4.46
C PHE A 12 3.23 -4.44 5.96
N VAL A 13 4.20 -4.08 6.81
CA VAL A 13 4.01 -4.01 8.26
C VAL A 13 3.91 -2.54 8.62
N GLY A 14 2.66 -2.04 8.76
CA GLY A 14 2.43 -0.70 9.28
C GLY A 14 2.82 -0.64 10.75
N LEU A 15 3.96 -0.03 11.06
CA LEU A 15 4.32 0.32 12.42
C LEU A 15 3.58 1.60 12.84
N PRO A 16 3.17 1.71 14.11
CA PRO A 16 2.47 2.88 14.58
C PRO A 16 3.40 4.09 14.60
N LEU A 17 3.08 5.14 13.82
CA LEU A 17 3.68 6.47 13.98
C LEU A 17 3.26 7.04 15.34
N SER A 18 4.03 6.74 16.38
CA SER A 18 3.84 7.30 17.71
C SER A 18 4.62 8.60 17.89
N SER A 19 4.65 9.52 16.92
CA SER A 19 5.39 10.79 17.11
C SER A 19 5.01 12.03 16.28
N PHE A 20 3.81 12.14 15.70
CA PHE A 20 3.35 13.45 15.18
C PHE A 20 1.96 13.78 15.74
N ARG A 21 1.90 14.77 16.63
CA ARG A 21 0.66 15.29 17.21
C ARG A 21 0.23 16.54 16.46
N ILE A 22 -0.96 16.51 15.89
CA ILE A 22 -1.81 17.71 15.73
C ILE A 22 -2.71 17.76 16.97
N ALA A 23 -2.77 18.92 17.62
CA ALA A 23 -3.54 19.12 18.84
C ALA A 23 -5.04 18.93 18.60
N GLY A 24 -5.68 17.97 19.29
CA GLY A 24 -7.13 18.02 19.52
C GLY A 24 -7.95 16.73 19.41
N SER A 25 -7.41 15.57 19.02
CA SER A 25 -8.22 14.34 18.92
C SER A 25 -7.87 13.28 19.97
N SER A 26 -8.91 12.65 20.51
CA SER A 26 -8.85 11.54 21.47
C SER A 26 -8.03 10.39 20.90
N ASN A 27 -7.03 9.95 21.68
CA ASN A 27 -6.10 8.85 21.47
C ASN A 27 -6.53 7.82 20.38
N PRO A 28 -6.08 7.94 19.12
CA PRO A 28 -6.30 6.89 18.14
C PRO A 28 -5.46 5.70 18.57
N LYS A 29 -6.11 4.57 18.92
CA LYS A 29 -5.41 3.30 19.05
C LYS A 29 -4.62 3.11 17.76
N SER A 30 -3.31 2.97 17.87
CA SER A 30 -2.49 2.78 16.69
C SER A 30 -2.89 1.47 16.02
N LYS A 31 -3.45 1.55 14.81
CA LYS A 31 -3.83 0.37 14.03
C LYS A 31 -2.56 -0.29 13.51
N ARG A 32 -2.44 -1.59 13.72
CA ARG A 32 -1.41 -2.40 13.06
C ARG A 32 -2.03 -2.91 11.78
N THR A 33 -1.36 -2.69 10.67
CA THR A 33 -1.88 -3.11 9.38
C THR A 33 -0.90 -4.09 8.75
N VAL A 34 -1.42 -5.20 8.25
CA VAL A 34 -0.69 -6.16 7.44
C VAL A 34 -1.40 -6.34 6.11
N GLY A 35 -0.68 -6.14 5.02
CA GLY A 35 -1.25 -6.39 3.71
C GLY A 35 -0.25 -6.94 2.72
N VAL A 36 -0.78 -7.33 1.57
CA VAL A 36 -0.02 -7.94 0.48
C VAL A 36 -0.40 -7.31 -0.85
N SER A 37 0.61 -6.95 -1.64
CA SER A 37 0.46 -6.67 -3.07
C SER A 37 0.76 -7.93 -3.86
N LEU A 38 -0.20 -8.38 -4.68
CA LEU A 38 -0.04 -9.57 -5.51
C LEU A 38 0.72 -9.27 -6.81
N LYS A 39 0.99 -7.99 -7.07
CA LYS A 39 1.63 -7.48 -8.30
C LYS A 39 0.96 -8.10 -9.54
N LEU A 40 1.76 -8.53 -10.51
CA LEU A 40 1.30 -9.26 -11.70
C LEU A 40 1.65 -10.75 -11.66
N TYR A 41 1.76 -11.34 -10.47
CA TYR A 41 2.20 -12.74 -10.33
C TYR A 41 1.08 -13.76 -10.57
N PHE A 42 -0.18 -13.41 -10.28
CA PHE A 42 -1.29 -14.37 -10.27
C PHE A 42 -2.20 -14.21 -11.49
N SER A 43 -2.63 -15.33 -12.07
CA SER A 43 -3.81 -15.37 -12.93
C SER A 43 -5.09 -15.13 -12.12
N LEU A 44 -6.20 -14.81 -12.80
CA LEU A 44 -7.51 -14.60 -12.17
C LEU A 44 -7.92 -15.76 -11.23
N THR A 45 -7.66 -17.01 -11.63
CA THR A 45 -7.96 -18.20 -10.81
C THR A 45 -7.05 -18.31 -9.58
N GLN A 46 -5.77 -17.98 -9.72
CA GLN A 46 -4.82 -17.97 -8.61
C GLN A 46 -5.16 -16.87 -7.61
N THR A 47 -5.50 -15.67 -8.08
CA THR A 47 -5.96 -14.56 -7.23
C THR A 47 -7.18 -14.95 -6.41
N LYS A 48 -8.19 -15.55 -7.05
CA LYS A 48 -9.38 -16.05 -6.34
C LYS A 48 -9.01 -17.09 -5.27
N THR A 49 -8.16 -18.05 -5.63
CA THR A 49 -7.75 -19.15 -4.73
C THR A 49 -6.98 -18.61 -3.53
N TYR A 50 -6.08 -17.66 -3.73
CA TYR A 50 -5.31 -17.02 -2.68
C TYR A 50 -6.19 -16.20 -1.74
N ILE A 51 -7.08 -15.35 -2.28
CA ILE A 51 -8.00 -14.57 -1.44
C ILE A 51 -8.85 -15.50 -0.56
N GLN A 52 -9.37 -16.59 -1.13
CA GLN A 52 -10.14 -17.59 -0.39
C GLN A 52 -9.34 -18.26 0.73
N SER A 53 -8.04 -18.53 0.52
CA SER A 53 -7.19 -19.10 1.56
C SER A 53 -6.84 -18.11 2.68
N CYS A 54 -6.89 -16.81 2.40
CA CYS A 54 -6.69 -15.74 3.39
C CYS A 54 -7.92 -15.47 4.27
N LEU A 55 -9.14 -15.76 3.81
CA LEU A 55 -10.37 -15.42 4.54
C LEU A 55 -10.38 -15.89 6.02
N PRO A 56 -9.95 -17.13 6.35
CA PRO A 56 -9.92 -17.59 7.73
C PRO A 56 -8.97 -16.82 8.66
N LEU A 57 -7.96 -16.13 8.10
CA LEU A 57 -6.97 -15.36 8.88
C LEU A 57 -7.59 -14.14 9.55
N SER A 58 -8.65 -13.58 8.95
CA SER A 58 -9.29 -12.36 9.39
C SER A 58 -9.82 -12.43 10.83
N THR A 59 -10.53 -13.51 11.18
CA THR A 59 -11.03 -13.76 12.54
C THR A 59 -9.88 -13.88 13.55
N HIS A 60 -8.78 -14.53 13.15
CA HIS A 60 -7.62 -14.68 14.02
C HIS A 60 -6.92 -13.34 14.25
N ALA A 61 -6.68 -12.56 13.19
CA ALA A 61 -6.04 -11.26 13.26
C ALA A 61 -6.80 -10.26 14.14
N LEU A 62 -8.13 -10.27 14.08
CA LEU A 62 -8.99 -9.40 14.88
C LEU A 62 -9.13 -9.84 16.35
N SER A 63 -8.93 -11.12 16.65
CA SER A 63 -9.06 -11.66 18.02
C SER A 63 -7.79 -11.51 18.87
N GLN A 64 -6.70 -10.98 18.30
CA GLN A 64 -5.47 -10.73 19.04
C GLN A 64 -5.62 -9.59 20.05
N PRO A 65 -4.83 -9.58 21.15
CA PRO A 65 -4.80 -8.46 22.11
C PRO A 65 -4.49 -7.11 21.46
N LEU A 66 -3.72 -7.14 20.36
CA LEU A 66 -3.47 -6.02 19.47
C LEU A 66 -4.00 -6.41 18.09
N PRO A 67 -5.26 -6.03 17.78
CA PRO A 67 -5.88 -6.36 16.49
C PRO A 67 -5.04 -5.87 15.32
N VAL A 68 -5.02 -6.67 14.27
CA VAL A 68 -4.32 -6.35 13.01
C VAL A 68 -5.36 -6.20 11.90
N ASP A 69 -5.37 -5.03 11.27
CA ASP A 69 -6.15 -4.76 10.07
C ASP A 69 -5.46 -5.41 8.87
N LEU A 70 -6.25 -6.07 8.00
CA LEU A 70 -5.73 -6.79 6.84
C LEU A 70 -6.17 -6.12 5.55
N PHE A 71 -5.30 -6.10 4.53
CA PHE A 71 -5.67 -5.74 3.18
C PHE A 71 -5.01 -6.62 2.12
N ILE A 72 -5.65 -6.74 0.95
CA ILE A 72 -5.11 -7.44 -0.22
C ILE A 72 -5.23 -6.52 -1.43
N ILE A 73 -4.13 -6.39 -2.18
CA ILE A 73 -4.05 -5.62 -3.42
C ILE A 73 -3.86 -6.60 -4.59
N PRO A 74 -4.93 -7.01 -5.28
CA PRO A 74 -4.81 -7.82 -6.48
C PRO A 74 -4.47 -6.95 -7.71
N ASP A 75 -4.22 -7.59 -8.85
CA ASP A 75 -4.16 -6.88 -10.12
C ASP A 75 -5.52 -6.24 -10.50
N LEU A 76 -5.48 -5.24 -11.39
CA LEU A 76 -6.66 -4.47 -11.79
C LEU A 76 -7.79 -5.32 -12.41
N LEU A 77 -7.46 -6.40 -13.13
CA LEU A 77 -8.46 -7.27 -13.76
C LEU A 77 -9.15 -8.18 -12.74
N SER A 78 -8.48 -8.47 -11.63
CA SER A 78 -9.01 -9.28 -10.54
C SER A 78 -9.86 -8.51 -9.53
N LEU A 79 -9.85 -7.17 -9.54
CA LEU A 79 -10.56 -6.34 -8.55
C LEU A 79 -12.05 -6.69 -8.39
N PRO A 80 -12.87 -6.88 -9.44
CA PRO A 80 -14.28 -7.22 -9.26
C PRO A 80 -14.51 -8.59 -8.59
N SER A 81 -13.68 -9.57 -8.91
CA SER A 81 -13.72 -10.90 -8.29
C SER A 81 -13.29 -10.82 -6.82
N ALA A 82 -12.22 -10.06 -6.54
CA ALA A 82 -11.73 -9.81 -5.19
C ALA A 82 -12.78 -9.09 -4.33
N GLN A 83 -13.41 -8.04 -4.86
CA GLN A 83 -14.52 -7.31 -4.23
C GLN A 83 -15.63 -8.26 -3.79
N SER A 84 -16.06 -9.15 -4.68
CA SER A 84 -17.15 -10.08 -4.39
C SER A 84 -16.79 -11.01 -3.22
N LEU A 85 -15.54 -11.48 -3.17
CA LEU A 85 -15.05 -12.37 -2.11
C LEU A 85 -14.84 -11.65 -0.77
N LEU A 86 -14.43 -10.38 -0.80
CA LEU A 86 -14.03 -9.62 0.39
C LEU A 86 -15.18 -8.82 1.03
N SER A 87 -16.26 -8.54 0.28
CA SER A 87 -17.37 -7.66 0.68
C SER A 87 -18.00 -7.92 2.05
N ASN A 88 -17.96 -9.16 2.55
CA ASN A 88 -18.52 -9.55 3.85
C ASN A 88 -17.44 -9.98 4.84
N THR A 89 -16.22 -9.49 4.66
CA THR A 89 -15.05 -9.81 5.47
C THR A 89 -14.41 -8.52 5.96
N PRO A 90 -13.63 -8.54 7.05
CA PRO A 90 -12.94 -7.35 7.52
C PRO A 90 -11.61 -7.10 6.77
N ILE A 91 -11.30 -7.88 5.74
CA ILE A 91 -10.12 -7.68 4.90
C ILE A 91 -10.45 -6.57 3.89
N ALA A 92 -9.68 -5.49 3.92
CA ALA A 92 -9.82 -4.38 2.99
C ALA A 92 -9.35 -4.76 1.58
N LEU A 93 -10.08 -4.27 0.57
CA LEU A 93 -9.68 -4.36 -0.83
C LEU A 93 -8.82 -3.15 -1.18
N GLY A 94 -7.60 -3.40 -1.65
CA GLY A 94 -6.74 -2.37 -2.22
C GLY A 94 -6.66 -2.41 -3.74
N ALA A 95 -6.18 -1.34 -4.36
CA ALA A 95 -5.84 -1.28 -5.79
C ALA A 95 -4.34 -0.96 -5.99
N PRO A 96 -3.71 -1.50 -7.04
CA PRO A 96 -2.26 -1.41 -7.22
C PRO A 96 -1.78 -0.09 -7.84
N ASP A 97 -2.71 0.72 -8.36
CA ASP A 97 -2.48 2.05 -8.88
C ASP A 97 -3.81 2.76 -9.19
N CYS A 98 -3.78 4.08 -9.33
CA CYS A 98 -4.83 4.85 -9.99
C CYS A 98 -4.25 6.03 -10.80
N PHE A 99 -5.09 6.67 -11.61
CA PHE A 99 -4.78 7.97 -12.21
C PHE A 99 -5.14 9.11 -11.26
N TRP A 100 -4.72 10.35 -11.57
CA TRP A 100 -5.00 11.52 -10.73
C TRP A 100 -6.29 12.26 -11.08
N GLU A 101 -6.84 12.04 -12.27
CA GLU A 101 -8.14 12.55 -12.70
C GLU A 101 -9.24 11.49 -12.54
N ASP A 102 -10.43 11.93 -12.12
CA ASP A 102 -11.59 11.06 -11.93
C ASP A 102 -12.20 10.63 -13.28
N GLU A 103 -12.06 11.46 -14.32
CA GLU A 103 -12.53 11.21 -15.68
C GLU A 103 -11.78 12.07 -16.71
N GLY A 104 -11.83 11.67 -17.98
CA GLY A 104 -11.25 12.43 -19.08
C GLY A 104 -10.69 11.55 -20.20
N ALA A 105 -9.94 12.16 -21.11
CA ALA A 105 -9.35 11.49 -22.27
C ALA A 105 -8.04 10.75 -21.91
N PHE A 106 -8.14 9.79 -20.97
CA PHE A 106 -7.01 9.04 -20.43
C PHE A 106 -7.16 7.53 -20.74
N THR A 107 -7.11 7.18 -22.03
CA THR A 107 -7.29 5.79 -22.48
C THR A 107 -6.34 4.84 -21.77
N GLY A 108 -6.90 3.81 -21.13
CA GLY A 108 -6.14 2.79 -20.39
C GLY A 108 -5.81 3.16 -18.94
N ALA A 109 -6.10 4.39 -18.51
CA ALA A 109 -5.93 4.80 -17.12
C ALA A 109 -7.10 4.32 -16.24
N VAL A 110 -6.85 4.20 -14.94
CA VAL A 110 -7.84 3.74 -13.96
C VAL A 110 -8.34 4.93 -13.15
N SER A 111 -9.65 5.17 -13.22
CA SER A 111 -10.30 6.24 -12.47
C SER A 111 -10.35 5.92 -10.96
N PRO A 112 -9.87 6.81 -10.08
CA PRO A 112 -10.02 6.65 -8.62
C PRO A 112 -11.50 6.68 -8.18
N ARG A 113 -12.37 7.43 -8.89
CA ARG A 113 -13.82 7.39 -8.67
C ARG A 113 -14.39 5.99 -8.88
N ASN A 114 -13.98 5.32 -9.97
CA ASN A 114 -14.45 3.97 -10.27
C ASN A 114 -13.89 2.94 -9.27
N LEU A 115 -12.66 3.11 -8.78
CA LEU A 115 -12.11 2.27 -7.72
C LEU A 115 -12.95 2.40 -6.44
N LYS A 116 -13.32 3.63 -6.07
CA LYS A 116 -14.19 3.87 -4.91
C LYS A 116 -15.56 3.22 -5.09
N GLU A 117 -16.17 3.35 -6.27
CA GLU A 117 -17.45 2.71 -6.59
C GLU A 117 -17.37 1.19 -6.49
N LEU A 118 -16.22 0.61 -6.88
CA LEU A 118 -15.94 -0.83 -6.73
C LEU A 118 -15.74 -1.25 -5.26
N GLY A 119 -15.64 -0.32 -4.31
CA GLY A 119 -15.43 -0.64 -2.89
C GLY A 119 -13.97 -0.83 -2.50
N VAL A 120 -13.03 -0.32 -3.31
CA VAL A 120 -11.63 -0.17 -2.89
C VAL A 120 -11.54 0.84 -1.75
N SER A 121 -10.73 0.54 -0.74
CA SER A 121 -10.49 1.42 0.41
C SER A 121 -9.05 1.91 0.51
N ILE A 122 -8.10 1.20 -0.12
CA ILE A 122 -6.67 1.51 -0.10
C ILE A 122 -6.14 1.55 -1.53
N VAL A 123 -5.26 2.49 -1.88
CA VAL A 123 -4.61 2.51 -3.19
C VAL A 123 -3.11 2.63 -3.01
N GLU A 124 -2.38 1.63 -3.51
CA GLU A 124 -0.92 1.63 -3.58
C GLU A 124 -0.43 2.63 -4.62
N LEU A 125 0.52 3.48 -4.22
CA LEU A 125 1.05 4.57 -5.03
C LEU A 125 2.57 4.65 -4.90
N GLY A 126 3.25 5.00 -5.99
CA GLY A 126 4.69 5.26 -5.95
C GLY A 126 5.54 4.02 -5.68
N HIS A 127 5.00 2.82 -5.89
CA HIS A 127 5.76 1.57 -5.80
C HIS A 127 7.03 1.64 -6.65
N ALA A 128 8.14 1.06 -6.18
CA ALA A 128 9.46 1.22 -6.81
C ALA A 128 9.48 0.75 -8.28
N GLU A 129 8.71 -0.29 -8.62
CA GLU A 129 8.53 -0.76 -10.00
C GLU A 129 7.84 0.28 -10.87
N ARG A 130 6.87 1.03 -10.32
CA ARG A 130 6.17 2.09 -11.05
C ARG A 130 7.08 3.27 -11.35
N ARG A 131 7.87 3.69 -10.36
CA ARG A 131 8.90 4.72 -10.53
C ARG A 131 9.94 4.33 -11.58
N ARG A 132 10.39 3.07 -11.56
CA ARG A 132 11.43 2.57 -12.47
C ARG A 132 10.95 2.29 -13.90
N LEU A 133 9.79 1.65 -14.04
CA LEU A 133 9.29 1.14 -15.33
C LEU A 133 8.31 2.09 -16.02
N PHE A 134 7.56 2.87 -15.24
CA PHE A 134 6.50 3.76 -15.73
C PHE A 134 6.81 5.24 -15.46
N HIS A 135 8.02 5.52 -14.97
CA HIS A 135 8.55 6.88 -14.76
C HIS A 135 7.71 7.75 -13.83
N GLU A 136 7.10 7.15 -12.81
CA GLU A 136 6.43 7.92 -11.76
C GLU A 136 7.44 8.73 -10.94
N THR A 137 7.09 9.99 -10.72
CA THR A 137 7.83 10.95 -9.91
C THR A 137 7.06 11.28 -8.64
N ASP A 138 7.71 11.90 -7.66
CA ASP A 138 7.05 12.34 -6.42
C ASP A 138 5.87 13.28 -6.71
N GLU A 139 5.98 14.14 -7.73
CA GLU A 139 4.88 15.00 -8.16
C GLU A 139 3.68 14.19 -8.66
N THR A 140 3.92 13.18 -9.51
CA THR A 140 2.83 12.33 -10.00
C THR A 140 2.19 11.50 -8.89
N VAL A 141 2.98 11.02 -7.92
CA VAL A 141 2.49 10.28 -6.76
C VAL A 141 1.66 11.19 -5.85
N ALA A 142 2.09 12.44 -5.63
CA ALA A 142 1.33 13.43 -4.87
C ALA A 142 -0.01 13.77 -5.54
N LEU A 143 -0.04 13.92 -6.87
CA LEU A 143 -1.29 14.11 -7.62
C LEU A 143 -2.26 12.93 -7.43
N LYS A 144 -1.76 11.70 -7.47
CA LYS A 144 -2.56 10.50 -7.22
C LYS A 144 -3.02 10.41 -5.79
N ALA A 145 -2.17 10.69 -4.80
CA ALA A 145 -2.54 10.69 -3.38
C ALA A 145 -3.69 11.67 -3.11
N LYS A 146 -3.62 12.87 -3.69
CA LYS A 146 -4.71 13.86 -3.63
C LYS A 146 -6.01 13.34 -4.25
N ALA A 147 -5.92 12.59 -5.35
CA ALA A 147 -7.09 11.99 -6.00
C ALA A 147 -7.70 10.85 -5.17
N VAL A 148 -6.87 10.01 -4.57
CA VAL A 148 -7.30 8.93 -3.65
C VAL A 148 -8.05 9.52 -2.45
N VAL A 149 -7.48 10.56 -1.82
CA VAL A 149 -8.12 11.27 -0.71
C VAL A 149 -9.45 11.92 -1.13
N ARG A 150 -9.49 12.60 -2.29
CA ARG A 150 -10.71 13.23 -2.81
C ARG A 150 -11.85 12.22 -3.03
N ASN A 151 -11.52 10.95 -3.27
CA ASN A 151 -12.48 9.87 -3.46
C ASN A 151 -12.68 9.01 -2.19
N ASP A 152 -12.39 9.54 -1.00
CA ASP A 152 -12.61 8.89 0.29
C ASP A 152 -11.92 7.51 0.42
N MET A 153 -10.71 7.39 -0.12
CA MET A 153 -9.84 6.22 0.01
C MET A 153 -8.54 6.60 0.73
N THR A 154 -7.81 5.61 1.23
CA THR A 154 -6.53 5.80 1.91
C THR A 154 -5.37 5.57 0.94
N PRO A 155 -4.48 6.55 0.70
CA PRO A 155 -3.27 6.32 -0.07
C PRO A 155 -2.28 5.48 0.77
N LEU A 156 -1.82 4.37 0.17
CA LEU A 156 -0.67 3.59 0.61
C LEU A 156 0.52 4.03 -0.26
N VAL A 157 1.39 4.88 0.27
CA VAL A 157 2.51 5.45 -0.50
C VAL A 157 3.80 4.70 -0.19
N CYS A 158 4.36 4.06 -1.21
CA CYS A 158 5.68 3.46 -1.14
C CYS A 158 6.76 4.54 -1.20
N ILE A 159 7.63 4.53 -0.19
CA ILE A 159 8.76 5.44 -0.02
C ILE A 159 10.02 4.63 0.25
N GLY A 160 11.18 5.16 -0.14
CA GLY A 160 12.43 4.48 0.11
C GLY A 160 13.60 5.13 -0.58
N GLU A 161 14.78 4.93 -0.04
CA GLU A 161 16.03 5.36 -0.64
C GLU A 161 16.51 4.37 -1.71
N LYS A 162 17.14 4.90 -2.76
CA LYS A 162 17.61 4.10 -3.90
C LYS A 162 18.89 3.33 -3.60
N HIS A 163 19.74 3.86 -2.74
CA HIS A 163 21.06 3.32 -2.48
C HIS A 163 21.24 3.03 -1.01
N ARG A 164 21.88 1.89 -0.70
CA ARG A 164 22.21 1.55 0.68
C ARG A 164 23.24 2.54 1.24
N GLY A 165 22.89 3.20 2.33
CA GLY A 165 23.74 4.14 3.05
C GLY A 165 23.53 4.06 4.57
N SER A 166 23.97 5.09 5.26
CA SER A 166 23.62 5.35 6.66
C SER A 166 22.11 5.62 6.83
N VAL A 167 21.63 5.57 8.07
CA VAL A 167 20.24 5.92 8.40
C VAL A 167 19.97 7.39 8.06
N GLU A 168 20.93 8.27 8.32
CA GLU A 168 20.81 9.70 8.05
C GLU A 168 20.69 10.00 6.55
N GLU A 169 21.43 9.26 5.71
CA GLU A 169 21.33 9.37 4.25
C GLU A 169 19.97 8.87 3.73
N ALA A 170 19.46 7.75 4.29
CA ALA A 170 18.14 7.25 3.95
C ALA A 170 17.03 8.24 4.34
N ILE A 171 17.08 8.78 5.55
CA ILE A 171 16.16 9.82 6.01
C ILE A 171 16.19 11.04 5.07
N ALA A 172 17.38 11.47 4.63
CA ALA A 172 17.51 12.60 3.72
C ALA A 172 16.86 12.36 2.35
N GLU A 173 16.86 11.12 1.84
CA GLU A 173 16.22 10.75 0.58
C GLU A 173 14.71 10.47 0.73
N VAL A 174 14.28 9.93 1.87
CA VAL A 174 12.89 9.56 2.15
C VAL A 174 12.04 10.77 2.58
N LYS A 175 12.62 11.70 3.35
CA LYS A 175 11.90 12.85 3.89
C LYS A 175 11.18 13.69 2.83
N PRO A 176 11.80 14.06 1.68
CA PRO A 176 11.09 14.80 0.63
C PRO A 176 9.90 14.02 0.05
N GLN A 177 10.00 12.69 -0.04
CA GLN A 177 8.91 11.83 -0.52
C GLN A 177 7.71 11.94 0.43
N VAL A 178 7.94 11.82 1.75
CA VAL A 178 6.89 11.98 2.78
C VAL A 178 6.31 13.39 2.77
N GLU A 179 7.14 14.42 2.79
CA GLU A 179 6.71 15.82 2.83
C GLU A 179 5.86 16.19 1.60
N SER A 180 6.19 15.67 0.42
CA SER A 180 5.42 15.90 -0.80
C SER A 180 3.97 15.41 -0.70
N ILE A 181 3.75 14.29 0.01
CA ILE A 181 2.41 13.71 0.23
C ILE A 181 1.67 14.49 1.31
N LEU A 182 2.32 14.74 2.45
CA LEU A 182 1.72 15.49 3.55
C LEU A 182 1.27 16.90 3.13
N ALA A 183 1.95 17.51 2.15
CA ALA A 183 1.56 18.80 1.60
C ALA A 183 0.22 18.80 0.83
N VAL A 184 -0.27 17.64 0.36
CA VAL A 184 -1.45 17.57 -0.52
C VAL A 184 -2.64 16.79 0.06
N VAL A 185 -2.43 16.00 1.11
CA VAL A 185 -3.46 15.14 1.73
C VAL A 185 -4.20 15.79 2.91
N GLY A 186 -3.71 16.91 3.44
CA GLY A 186 -4.34 17.58 4.59
C GLY A 186 -4.36 16.68 5.84
N ASP A 187 -5.51 16.58 6.51
CA ASP A 187 -5.69 15.76 7.73
C ASP A 187 -6.12 14.31 7.43
N SER A 188 -6.12 13.89 6.16
CA SER A 188 -6.52 12.54 5.78
C SER A 188 -5.53 11.47 6.24
N GLU A 189 -6.04 10.27 6.51
CA GLU A 189 -5.21 9.10 6.81
C GLU A 189 -4.34 8.74 5.60
N VAL A 190 -3.06 8.46 5.85
CA VAL A 190 -2.08 8.01 4.85
C VAL A 190 -1.30 6.85 5.47
N ILE A 191 -1.06 5.80 4.68
CA ILE A 191 -0.17 4.72 5.06
C ILE A 191 1.13 4.92 4.27
N PHE A 192 2.26 5.03 4.96
CA PHE A 192 3.57 5.00 4.31
C PHE A 192 4.14 3.59 4.39
N ALA A 193 4.47 3.03 3.23
CA ALA A 193 5.19 1.78 3.11
C ALA A 193 6.67 2.09 2.86
N TYR A 194 7.51 1.92 3.88
CA TYR A 194 8.93 2.09 3.72
C TYR A 194 9.57 0.84 3.12
N GLU A 195 10.11 0.99 1.91
CA GLU A 195 10.67 -0.06 1.06
C GLU A 195 12.05 0.39 0.57
N PRO A 196 13.14 0.06 1.29
CA PRO A 196 14.48 0.35 0.84
C PRO A 196 14.69 -0.25 -0.56
N VAL A 197 14.79 0.59 -1.59
CA VAL A 197 14.68 0.14 -2.98
C VAL A 197 15.82 -0.80 -3.35
N TRP A 198 16.98 -0.63 -2.72
CA TRP A 198 18.14 -1.50 -2.86
C TRP A 198 17.93 -2.93 -2.31
N ALA A 199 16.95 -3.13 -1.43
CA ALA A 199 16.63 -4.44 -0.84
C ALA A 199 15.50 -5.18 -1.59
N ILE A 200 14.76 -4.49 -2.48
CA ILE A 200 13.65 -5.11 -3.22
C ILE A 200 14.17 -6.22 -4.14
N GLY A 201 13.57 -7.41 -4.03
CA GLY A 201 13.94 -8.59 -4.80
C GLY A 201 15.28 -9.22 -4.43
N GLN A 202 15.90 -8.80 -3.32
CA GLN A 202 17.10 -9.43 -2.79
C GLN A 202 16.76 -10.65 -1.92
N PRO A 203 17.65 -11.66 -1.82
CA PRO A 203 17.41 -12.85 -0.97
C PRO A 203 17.25 -12.53 0.51
N GLU A 204 17.89 -11.44 0.96
CA GLU A 204 17.83 -10.96 2.33
C GLU A 204 17.16 -9.58 2.37
N PRO A 205 16.14 -9.38 3.22
CA PRO A 205 15.55 -8.07 3.41
C PRO A 205 16.52 -7.13 4.13
N ALA A 206 16.19 -5.84 4.14
CA ALA A 206 16.89 -4.90 5.01
C ALA A 206 16.78 -5.33 6.48
N ASP A 207 17.83 -5.06 7.25
CA ASP A 207 17.84 -5.36 8.68
C ASP A 207 16.72 -4.60 9.40
N SER A 208 16.04 -5.26 10.32
CA SER A 208 14.93 -4.65 11.06
C SER A 208 15.36 -3.45 11.92
N GLY A 209 16.59 -3.45 12.44
CA GLY A 209 17.15 -2.31 13.17
C GLY A 209 17.44 -1.12 12.26
N TYR A 210 17.84 -1.38 11.01
CA TYR A 210 17.94 -0.34 9.98
C TYR A 210 16.57 0.27 9.67
N VAL A 211 15.57 -0.57 9.39
CA VAL A 211 14.19 -0.14 9.09
C VAL A 211 13.57 0.67 10.23
N VAL A 212 13.81 0.28 11.49
CA VAL A 212 13.32 1.01 12.67
C VAL A 212 14.09 2.32 12.89
N GLY A 213 15.33 2.40 12.42
CA GLY A 213 16.18 3.58 12.55
C GLY A 213 15.79 4.72 11.60
N VAL A 214 15.35 4.37 10.38
CA VAL A 214 14.86 5.32 9.36
C VAL A 214 13.47 5.85 9.73
#